data_AF-A0A194Q548-F1
#
_entry.id   AF-A0A194Q548-F1
#
_cell.length_a   1.000
_cell.length_b   1.000
_cell.length_c   1.000
_cell.angle_alpha   90.00
_cell.angle_beta   90.00
_cell.angle_gamma   90.00
#
_symmetry.space_group_name_H-M   'P 1'
#
loop_
_entity.id
_entity.type
_entity.pdbx_description
1 polymer ?
#
loop_
_entity_poly.entity_id
_entity_poly.type
_entity_poly.pdbx_seq_one_letter_code
_entity_poly.pdbx_strand_id
1 'polypeptide(L)'
;MVNVQCREPLVEEQCARLDGVAVLALACKLPLFFAGDFHRWDNIHLLKNCESVLDESVPTKVDVSSGGQSAILSAGEVATSSCNGHAAAIRSGLSHLAIPRGWSWGGPASPHCPLWAEINIPD
;
A
#
# COMPACT_ATOMS: atom_id res chain seq x y z
N MET A 1 0.22 12.24 -3.86
CA MET A 1 -0.04 10.79 -3.74
C MET A 1 -0.19 10.20 -5.13
N VAL A 2 0.41 9.03 -5.38
CA VAL A 2 0.35 8.27 -6.63
C VAL A 2 -0.37 6.95 -6.33
N ASN A 3 -1.44 6.67 -7.07
CA ASN A 3 -2.12 5.38 -6.97
C ASN A 3 -1.36 4.33 -7.80
N VAL A 4 -1.05 3.18 -7.20
CA VAL A 4 -0.31 2.09 -7.85
C VAL A 4 -1.21 0.86 -7.97
N GLN A 5 -1.19 0.24 -9.15
CA GLN A 5 -1.85 -1.04 -9.38
C GLN A 5 -0.95 -1.94 -10.22
N CYS A 6 -0.29 -2.87 -9.56
CA CYS A 6 0.50 -3.92 -10.18
C CYS A 6 -0.38 -5.16 -10.38
N ARG A 7 -0.54 -5.59 -11.63
CA ARG A 7 -1.23 -6.85 -11.95
C ARG A 7 -0.27 -8.05 -12.00
N GLU A 8 1.01 -7.75 -12.19
CA GLU A 8 2.10 -8.69 -12.40
C GLU A 8 3.34 -8.20 -11.60
N PRO A 9 4.38 -9.04 -11.42
CA PRO A 9 5.66 -8.59 -10.89
C PRO A 9 6.22 -7.41 -11.68
N LEU A 10 6.79 -6.42 -10.99
CA LEU A 10 7.38 -5.27 -11.64
C LEU A 10 8.66 -5.67 -12.37
N VAL A 11 8.81 -5.22 -13.61
CA VAL A 11 10.07 -5.36 -14.36
C VAL A 11 11.01 -4.20 -14.05
N GLU A 12 12.30 -4.39 -14.31
CA GLU A 12 13.36 -3.42 -13.99
C GLU A 12 13.09 -2.01 -14.52
N GLU A 13 12.57 -1.88 -15.74
CA GLU A 13 12.20 -0.58 -16.33
C GLU A 13 11.11 0.13 -15.52
N GLN A 14 10.10 -0.61 -15.05
CA GLN A 14 9.00 -0.04 -14.25
C GLN A 14 9.50 0.39 -12.87
N CYS A 15 10.35 -0.43 -12.25
CA CYS A 15 11.02 -0.08 -11.00
C CYS A 15 11.83 1.20 -11.17
N ALA A 16 12.68 1.28 -12.20
CA ALA A 16 13.51 2.45 -12.48
C ALA A 16 12.67 3.73 -12.68
N ARG A 17 11.51 3.62 -13.33
CA ARG A 17 10.58 4.74 -13.50
C ARG A 17 9.99 5.21 -12.16
N LEU A 18 9.49 4.30 -11.33
CA LEU A 18 8.94 4.64 -10.01
C LEU A 18 10.00 5.22 -9.08
N ASP A 19 11.19 4.61 -9.07
CA ASP A 19 12.33 5.05 -8.29
C ASP A 19 12.81 6.43 -8.74
N GLY A 20 12.81 6.71 -10.05
CA GLY A 20 13.09 8.03 -10.60
C GLY A 20 12.10 9.12 -10.13
N VAL A 21 10.81 8.80 -10.01
CA VAL A 21 9.82 9.72 -9.44
C VAL A 21 10.09 9.97 -7.95
N ALA A 22 10.44 8.92 -7.19
CA ALA A 22 10.82 9.05 -5.78
C ALA A 22 12.06 9.93 -5.59
N VAL A 23 13.11 9.70 -6.37
CA VAL A 23 14.35 10.50 -6.34
C VAL A 23 14.08 11.97 -6.67
N LEU A 24 13.25 12.25 -7.69
CA LEU A 24 12.89 13.62 -8.04
C LEU A 24 12.12 14.30 -6.90
N ALA A 25 11.16 13.60 -6.29
CA ALA A 25 10.40 14.15 -5.17
C ALA A 25 11.30 14.47 -3.97
N LEU A 26 12.23 13.56 -3.63
CA LEU A 26 13.22 13.78 -2.57
C LEU A 26 14.12 14.98 -2.86
N ALA A 27 14.64 15.10 -4.09
CA ALA A 27 15.47 16.24 -4.50
C ALA A 27 14.71 17.58 -4.40
N CYS A 28 13.42 17.58 -4.70
CA CYS A 28 12.56 18.75 -4.60
C CYS A 28 11.94 18.98 -3.22
N LYS A 29 12.22 18.11 -2.23
CA LYS A 29 11.60 18.12 -0.89
C LYS A 29 10.06 18.07 -0.95
N LEU A 30 9.51 17.34 -1.91
CA LEU A 30 8.07 17.16 -2.08
C LEU A 30 7.61 15.89 -1.35
N PRO A 31 6.61 15.98 -0.45
CA PRO A 31 6.00 14.79 0.13
C PRO A 31 5.34 13.93 -0.95
N LEU A 32 5.84 12.71 -1.12
CA LEU A 32 5.32 11.75 -2.10
C LEU A 32 5.02 10.42 -1.43
N PHE A 33 3.80 9.95 -1.68
CA PHE A 33 3.32 8.64 -1.26
C PHE A 33 2.85 7.84 -2.46
N PHE A 34 3.25 6.58 -2.53
CA PHE A 34 2.68 5.58 -3.43
C PHE A 34 1.71 4.72 -2.63
N ALA A 35 0.48 4.57 -3.08
CA ALA A 35 -0.51 3.78 -2.37
C ALA A 35 -1.29 2.90 -3.35
N GLY A 36 -1.59 1.68 -2.97
CA GLY A 36 -2.40 0.78 -3.79
C GLY A 36 -1.90 -0.66 -3.73
N ASP A 37 -2.14 -1.42 -4.77
CA ASP A 37 -1.77 -2.84 -4.87
C ASP A 37 -0.44 -3.01 -5.60
N PHE A 38 0.55 -3.53 -4.90
CA PHE A 38 1.90 -3.81 -5.41
C PHE A 38 2.07 -5.26 -5.85
N HIS A 39 1.01 -6.05 -5.92
CA HIS A 39 1.00 -7.47 -6.28
C HIS A 39 1.69 -8.38 -5.25
N ARG A 40 2.95 -8.11 -4.88
CA ARG A 40 3.79 -8.89 -3.93
C ARG A 40 4.74 -7.95 -3.15
N TRP A 41 5.16 -8.37 -1.96
CA TRP A 41 6.18 -7.65 -1.18
C TRP A 41 7.53 -7.54 -1.91
N ASP A 42 7.88 -8.54 -2.71
CA ASP A 42 9.08 -8.48 -3.57
C ASP A 42 9.12 -7.21 -4.43
N ASN A 43 7.97 -6.77 -4.97
CA ASN A 43 7.89 -5.53 -5.76
C ASN A 43 8.12 -4.28 -4.91
N ILE A 44 7.70 -4.30 -3.65
CA ILE A 44 7.93 -3.19 -2.71
C ILE A 44 9.43 -3.07 -2.41
N HIS A 45 10.11 -4.20 -2.15
CA HIS A 45 11.54 -4.22 -1.87
C HIS A 45 12.42 -3.83 -3.07
N LEU A 46 11.91 -3.91 -4.30
CA LEU A 46 12.63 -3.42 -5.49
C LEU A 46 12.70 -1.89 -5.56
N LEU A 47 11.83 -1.17 -4.85
CA LEU A 47 11.78 0.29 -4.82
C LEU A 47 12.71 0.83 -3.74
N LYS A 48 13.98 1.02 -4.09
CA LYS A 48 15.07 1.32 -3.14
C LYS A 48 14.92 2.64 -2.39
N ASN A 49 14.28 3.63 -3.01
CA ASN A 49 14.06 4.95 -2.40
C ASN A 49 12.67 5.08 -1.78
N CYS A 50 12.00 3.96 -1.52
CA CYS A 50 10.70 3.93 -0.90
C CYS A 50 10.73 3.05 0.36
N GLU A 51 10.01 3.47 1.39
CA GLU A 51 9.83 2.68 2.60
C GLU A 51 8.34 2.49 2.87
N SER A 52 7.95 1.28 3.29
CA SER A 52 6.57 0.99 3.65
C SER A 52 6.20 1.68 4.94
N VAL A 53 5.09 2.41 4.93
CA VAL A 53 4.47 2.99 6.13
C VAL A 53 3.73 1.90 6.92
N LEU A 54 3.35 0.81 6.26
CA LEU A 54 2.72 -0.35 6.89
C LEU A 54 3.76 -1.38 7.30
N ASP A 55 3.61 -1.95 8.49
CA ASP A 55 4.37 -3.14 8.89
C ASP A 55 3.98 -4.33 7.98
N GLU A 56 4.98 -5.07 7.49
CA GLU A 56 4.80 -6.19 6.56
C GLU A 56 3.95 -7.34 7.16
N SER A 57 3.96 -7.48 8.48
CA SER A 57 3.12 -8.43 9.21
C SER A 57 1.64 -8.06 9.20
N VAL A 58 1.27 -6.81 8.85
CA VAL A 58 -0.12 -6.36 8.81
C VAL A 58 -0.82 -6.97 7.58
N PRO A 59 -1.84 -7.82 7.80
CA PRO A 59 -2.53 -8.46 6.70
C PRO A 59 -3.51 -7.51 6.01
N THR A 60 -3.23 -7.20 4.75
CA THR A 60 -3.98 -6.25 3.91
C THR A 60 -5.10 -6.90 3.10
N LYS A 61 -5.41 -8.16 3.40
CA LYS A 61 -6.47 -8.95 2.76
C LYS A 61 -7.42 -9.54 3.79
N VAL A 62 -8.66 -9.78 3.35
CA VAL A 62 -9.69 -10.52 4.09
C VAL A 62 -9.76 -11.96 3.63
N ASP A 63 -9.52 -12.21 2.34
CA ASP A 63 -9.51 -13.56 1.75
C ASP A 63 -8.07 -14.00 1.42
N VAL A 64 -7.63 -15.12 2.00
CA VAL A 64 -6.28 -15.66 1.80
C VAL A 64 -6.08 -16.18 0.36
N SER A 65 -7.16 -16.57 -0.31
CA SER A 65 -7.11 -17.03 -1.71
C SER A 65 -6.96 -15.88 -2.71
N SER A 66 -7.20 -14.63 -2.28
CA SER A 66 -7.05 -13.47 -3.13
C SER A 66 -5.57 -13.09 -3.32
N GLY A 67 -5.18 -12.88 -4.58
CA GLY A 67 -3.86 -12.36 -4.95
C GLY A 67 -3.69 -10.89 -4.55
N GLY A 68 -2.50 -10.33 -4.75
CA GLY A 68 -2.22 -8.92 -4.48
C GLY A 68 -1.68 -8.65 -3.07
N GLN A 69 -1.05 -7.49 -2.93
CA GLN A 69 -0.49 -6.98 -1.68
C GLN A 69 -0.63 -5.46 -1.68
N SER A 70 -1.55 -4.95 -0.88
CA SER A 70 -1.71 -3.50 -0.74
C SER A 70 -0.67 -2.93 0.22
N ALA A 71 -0.15 -1.73 -0.09
CA ALA A 71 0.75 -1.00 0.78
C ALA A 71 0.61 0.51 0.57
N ILE A 72 1.19 1.27 1.50
CA ILE A 72 1.44 2.70 1.38
C ILE A 72 2.95 2.87 1.55
N LEU A 73 3.62 3.44 0.57
CA LEU A 73 5.06 3.68 0.57
C LEU A 73 5.32 5.19 0.61
N SER A 74 6.21 5.62 1.50
CA SER A 74 6.79 6.96 1.48
C SER A 74 8.00 6.98 0.56
N ALA A 75 8.19 8.06 -0.21
CA ALA A 75 9.50 8.33 -0.79
C ALA A 75 10.47 8.75 0.34
N GLY A 76 11.61 8.07 0.44
CA GLY A 76 12.56 8.22 1.55
C GLY A 76 12.12 7.52 2.85
N GLU A 77 12.86 7.78 3.92
CA GLU A 77 12.62 7.14 5.23
C GLU A 77 11.33 7.65 5.87
N VAL A 78 10.48 6.74 6.36
CA VAL A 78 9.24 7.06 7.07
C VAL A 78 9.51 7.97 8.27
N ALA A 79 10.60 7.74 9.00
CA ALA A 79 11.00 8.55 10.16
C ALA A 79 11.27 10.03 9.83
N THR A 80 11.65 10.34 8.57
CA THR A 80 11.92 11.70 8.10
C THR A 80 10.82 12.24 7.17
N SER A 81 9.83 11.40 6.87
CA SER A 81 8.70 11.74 6.02
C SER A 81 7.66 12.57 6.75
N SER A 82 6.56 12.90 6.05
CA SER A 82 5.39 13.50 6.68
C SER A 82 4.52 12.47 7.41
N CYS A 83 4.79 11.17 7.36
CA CYS A 83 4.08 10.19 8.17
C CYS A 83 4.50 10.28 9.64
N ASN A 84 3.54 10.09 10.55
CA ASN A 84 3.80 10.08 11.99
C ASN A 84 4.03 8.66 12.55
N GLY A 85 4.12 7.66 11.68
CA GLY A 85 4.35 6.26 12.04
C GLY A 85 3.10 5.45 12.36
N HIS A 86 1.90 6.02 12.32
CA HIS A 86 0.66 5.27 12.47
C HIS A 86 0.06 4.91 11.12
N ALA A 87 -0.13 3.61 10.89
CA ALA A 87 -0.86 3.09 9.75
C ALA A 87 -1.41 1.69 10.04
N ALA A 88 -2.54 1.33 9.44
CA ALA A 88 -3.09 -0.02 9.56
C ALA A 88 -4.05 -0.38 8.43
N ALA A 89 -4.45 -1.66 8.40
CA ALA A 89 -5.53 -2.17 7.58
C ALA A 89 -6.87 -2.11 8.33
N ILE A 90 -7.90 -1.52 7.71
CA ILE A 90 -9.26 -1.50 8.25
C ILE A 90 -9.91 -2.85 7.92
N ARG A 91 -10.29 -3.59 8.95
CA ARG A 91 -10.94 -4.92 8.81
C ARG A 91 -12.34 -4.99 9.39
N SER A 92 -12.57 -4.21 10.45
CA SER A 92 -13.89 -4.14 11.08
C SER A 92 -14.91 -3.56 10.10
N GLY A 93 -16.12 -4.13 10.09
CA GLY A 93 -17.21 -3.68 9.22
C GLY A 93 -17.07 -4.05 7.73
N LEU A 94 -15.98 -4.69 7.31
CA LEU A 94 -15.82 -5.11 5.91
C LEU A 94 -16.68 -6.31 5.52
N SER A 95 -17.20 -7.07 6.49
CA SER A 95 -18.06 -8.21 6.24
C SER A 95 -19.49 -7.91 6.67
N HIS A 96 -20.46 -8.35 5.88
CA HIS A 96 -21.88 -8.17 6.16
C HIS A 96 -22.66 -9.45 5.84
N LEU A 97 -23.64 -9.80 6.69
CA LEU A 97 -24.41 -11.05 6.55
C LEU A 97 -25.08 -11.18 5.17
N ALA A 98 -25.55 -10.07 4.60
CA ALA A 98 -26.19 -10.06 3.28
C ALA A 98 -25.22 -10.19 2.08
N ILE A 99 -23.90 -10.22 2.31
CA ILE A 99 -22.91 -10.42 1.24
C ILE A 99 -22.63 -11.92 1.13
N PRO A 100 -22.68 -12.53 -0.07
CA PRO A 100 -22.30 -13.92 -0.26
C PRO A 100 -20.80 -14.19 -0.04
N ARG A 101 -20.47 -15.39 0.45
CA ARG A 101 -19.10 -15.94 0.58
C ARG A 101 -19.09 -17.38 0.07
N GLY A 102 -18.97 -17.56 -1.24
CA GLY A 102 -19.18 -18.86 -1.87
C GLY A 102 -20.60 -19.39 -1.59
N TRP A 103 -20.70 -20.58 -1.00
CA TRP A 103 -21.97 -21.21 -0.61
C TRP A 103 -22.48 -20.78 0.78
N SER A 104 -21.89 -19.73 1.37
CA SER A 104 -22.25 -19.20 2.70
C SER A 104 -22.56 -17.70 2.68
N TRP A 105 -23.11 -17.17 3.78
CA TRP A 105 -23.39 -15.74 4.00
C TRP A 105 -22.30 -15.09 4.86
N GLY A 106 -22.27 -13.75 4.96
CA GLY A 106 -21.25 -13.04 5.75
C GLY A 106 -19.96 -12.73 4.98
N GLY A 107 -20.05 -12.56 3.67
CA GLY A 107 -18.94 -12.23 2.79
C GLY A 107 -18.34 -10.84 3.03
N PRO A 108 -17.08 -10.64 2.61
CA PRO A 108 -16.47 -9.33 2.63
C PRO A 108 -16.94 -8.47 1.44
N ALA A 109 -17.05 -7.17 1.63
CA ALA A 109 -17.32 -6.22 0.54
C ALA A 109 -16.18 -6.13 -0.48
N SER A 110 -14.96 -6.54 -0.09
CA SER A 110 -13.77 -6.59 -0.92
C SER A 110 -12.81 -7.68 -0.40
N PRO A 111 -12.07 -8.38 -1.28
CA PRO A 111 -10.99 -9.27 -0.87
C PRO A 111 -9.82 -8.50 -0.21
N HIS A 112 -9.67 -7.21 -0.49
CA HIS A 112 -8.63 -6.32 0.06
C HIS A 112 -9.18 -5.43 1.18
N CYS A 113 -8.35 -5.21 2.21
CA CYS A 113 -8.62 -4.25 3.27
C CYS A 113 -8.29 -2.83 2.79
N PRO A 114 -9.14 -1.83 3.05
CA PRO A 114 -8.73 -0.43 2.99
C PRO A 114 -7.55 -0.19 3.93
N LEU A 115 -6.58 0.60 3.48
CA LEU A 115 -5.44 1.00 4.29
C LEU A 115 -5.61 2.46 4.72
N TRP A 116 -5.10 2.79 5.90
CA TRP A 116 -4.99 4.17 6.37
C TRP A 116 -3.58 4.41 6.92
N ALA A 117 -3.14 5.66 6.82
CA ALA A 117 -1.94 6.16 7.46
C ALA A 117 -2.19 7.60 7.91
N GLU A 118 -1.56 8.01 9.00
CA GLU A 118 -1.58 9.39 9.47
C GLU A 118 -0.40 10.18 8.86
N ILE A 119 -0.72 11.36 8.36
CA ILE A 119 0.21 12.25 7.66
C ILE A 119 0.10 13.65 8.29
N ASN A 120 1.26 14.21 8.66
CA ASN A 120 1.41 15.58 9.09
C ASN A 120 1.28 16.50 7.86
N ILE A 121 0.21 17.28 7.82
CA ILE A 121 0.04 18.34 6.84
C ILE A 121 0.66 19.60 7.44
N PRO A 122 1.73 20.17 6.85
CA PRO A 122 2.26 21.43 7.33
C PRO A 122 1.23 22.55 7.16
N ASP A 123 1.20 23.47 8.13
CA ASP A 123 0.34 24.66 8.11
C ASP A 123 0.56 25.56 6.88
#